data_AF-A0A933DKR5-F1
#
_entry.id   AF-A0A933DKR5-F1
#
_cell.length_a   1.000
_cell.length_b   1.000
_cell.length_c   1.000
_cell.angle_alpha   90.00
_cell.angle_beta   90.00
_cell.angle_gamma   90.00
#
_symmetry.space_group_name_H-M   'P 1'
#
loop_
_entity.id
_entity.type
_entity.pdbx_description
1 polymer ?
#
loop_
_entity_poly.entity_id
_entity_poly.type
_entity_poly.pdbx_seq_one_letter_code
_entity_poly.pdbx_strand_id
1 'polypeptide(L)'
;MKLNTVVCGGTFDHFHKGHEAFLNHALDLGNKVAIGLTSDSYVRSWKIETRNLNQIESFVKRKTSLLAFLKTKGVLDRAEIVEINDIFGQTLLKDFPIDTIVVSKDSKKGADIINRKRKELNLNLLKVFVVSSIKAEDGRLISSARIRNGEINRAGKLYVKPAWLKTDLVLPEDLKRKLKEPFGKLCQEADLKNELNSAYVITVGDVTSKKFNENSIQQNISVVDFRVARQEKFSSFSELGFLGSEKVITVNNPPGHITFDLFCAITKIFKTDFKNRIIVKVIGEEDLAVLPLILLSPLGTSIYYGQPDEGIVKIVISEDSKDKTYNLLSKFKPI
;
A
#
# COMPACT_ATOMS: atom_id res chain seq x y z
N MET A 1 -3.42 34.78 18.68
CA MET A 1 -4.68 34.47 19.40
C MET A 1 -5.26 33.21 18.77
N LYS A 2 -5.58 32.17 19.57
CA LYS A 2 -6.22 30.95 19.06
C LYS A 2 -7.69 31.24 18.73
N LEU A 3 -8.16 30.66 17.63
CA LEU A 3 -9.55 30.66 17.18
C LEU A 3 -10.41 29.81 18.13
N ASN A 4 -11.72 30.01 18.16
CA ASN A 4 -12.56 29.39 19.18
C ASN A 4 -12.74 27.88 18.93
N THR A 5 -13.41 27.53 17.83
CA THR A 5 -13.67 26.14 17.44
C THR A 5 -13.24 25.91 16.00
N VAL A 6 -12.17 25.16 15.84
CA VAL A 6 -11.67 24.74 14.54
C VAL A 6 -12.25 23.38 14.19
N VAL A 7 -12.73 23.22 12.95
CA VAL A 7 -13.07 21.90 12.42
C VAL A 7 -12.10 21.49 11.33
N CYS A 8 -11.82 20.21 11.28
CA CYS A 8 -11.09 19.59 10.18
C CYS A 8 -11.65 18.18 9.97
N GLY A 9 -11.34 17.56 8.84
CA GLY A 9 -11.85 16.21 8.58
C GLY A 9 -11.06 15.48 7.51
N GLY A 10 -11.21 14.16 7.52
CA GLY A 10 -10.55 13.28 6.58
C GLY A 10 -10.82 11.81 6.88
N THR A 11 -10.34 10.94 6.00
CA THR A 11 -10.39 9.50 6.23
C THR A 11 -9.32 9.05 7.22
N PHE A 12 -8.15 9.70 7.21
CA PHE A 12 -7.01 9.37 8.08
C PHE A 12 -6.54 7.91 7.95
N ASP A 13 -6.68 7.35 6.75
CA ASP A 13 -6.24 6.00 6.41
C ASP A 13 -4.71 5.87 6.48
N HIS A 14 -4.20 4.77 7.04
CA HIS A 14 -2.77 4.55 7.27
C HIS A 14 -2.12 5.78 7.90
N PHE A 15 -2.58 6.18 9.10
CA PHE A 15 -2.16 7.41 9.77
C PHE A 15 -0.64 7.66 9.67
N HIS A 16 -0.26 8.83 9.15
CA HIS A 16 1.08 9.11 8.62
C HIS A 16 1.50 10.57 8.86
N LYS A 17 2.77 10.92 8.61
CA LYS A 17 3.33 12.27 8.86
C LYS A 17 2.56 13.41 8.19
N GLY A 18 1.98 13.17 7.02
CA GLY A 18 1.07 14.14 6.38
C GLY A 18 -0.17 14.49 7.24
N HIS A 19 -0.79 13.49 7.86
CA HIS A 19 -1.92 13.70 8.79
C HIS A 19 -1.46 14.38 10.08
N GLU A 20 -0.30 14.00 10.62
CA GLU A 20 0.26 14.64 11.80
C GLU A 20 0.48 16.14 11.58
N ALA A 21 1.10 16.53 10.47
CA ALA A 21 1.32 17.94 10.15
C ALA A 21 0.00 18.71 9.98
N PHE A 22 -0.97 18.10 9.30
CA PHE A 22 -2.32 18.67 9.13
C PHE A 22 -3.02 18.90 10.48
N LEU A 23 -3.03 17.89 11.35
CA LEU A 23 -3.69 17.96 12.65
C LEU A 23 -2.95 18.88 13.63
N ASN A 24 -1.61 18.89 13.64
CA ASN A 24 -0.84 19.84 14.45
C ASN A 24 -1.24 21.28 14.10
N HIS A 25 -1.36 21.62 12.82
CA HIS A 25 -1.79 22.95 12.41
C HIS A 25 -3.21 23.30 12.89
N ALA A 26 -4.16 22.36 12.79
CA ALA A 26 -5.51 22.56 13.31
C ALA A 26 -5.52 22.76 14.85
N LEU A 27 -4.72 21.96 15.57
CA LEU A 27 -4.55 22.04 17.02
C LEU A 27 -3.87 23.34 17.49
N ASP A 28 -2.98 23.90 16.69
CA ASP A 28 -2.30 25.17 16.97
C ASP A 28 -3.24 26.37 16.76
N LEU A 29 -4.12 26.28 15.77
CA LEU A 29 -5.09 27.34 15.44
C LEU A 29 -6.24 27.43 16.44
N GLY A 30 -6.81 26.31 16.88
CA GLY A 30 -8.06 26.29 17.67
C GLY A 30 -7.86 26.07 19.17
N ASN A 31 -8.72 26.68 19.99
CA ASN A 31 -8.88 26.32 21.39
C ASN A 31 -9.52 24.94 21.49
N LYS A 32 -10.67 24.75 20.83
CA LYS A 32 -11.33 23.44 20.62
C LYS A 32 -11.18 22.99 19.17
N VAL A 33 -11.01 21.69 18.97
CA VAL A 33 -10.89 21.09 17.62
C VAL A 33 -11.84 19.91 17.46
N ALA A 34 -12.74 19.97 16.49
CA ALA A 34 -13.53 18.81 16.08
C ALA A 34 -12.92 18.18 14.83
N ILE A 35 -12.66 16.88 14.89
CA ILE A 35 -11.98 16.10 13.86
C ILE A 35 -12.98 15.11 13.28
N GLY A 36 -13.50 15.43 12.09
CA GLY A 36 -14.39 14.55 11.34
C GLY A 36 -13.63 13.35 10.77
N LEU A 37 -13.96 12.16 11.23
CA LEU A 37 -13.43 10.88 10.74
C LEU A 37 -14.48 10.19 9.88
N THR A 38 -14.19 9.98 8.59
CA THR A 38 -15.16 9.35 7.68
C THR A 38 -15.53 7.93 8.12
N SER A 39 -16.81 7.58 8.11
CA SER A 39 -17.28 6.21 8.34
C SER A 39 -16.86 5.26 7.23
N ASP A 40 -16.90 3.95 7.51
CA ASP A 40 -16.59 2.94 6.49
C ASP A 40 -17.66 2.90 5.38
N SER A 41 -18.93 3.16 5.71
CA SER A 41 -20.02 3.25 4.73
C SER A 41 -19.82 4.43 3.79
N TYR A 42 -19.41 5.60 4.31
CA TYR A 42 -19.17 6.77 3.48
C TYR A 42 -17.98 6.57 2.54
N VAL A 43 -16.89 5.99 3.02
CA VAL A 43 -15.73 5.65 2.16
C VAL A 43 -16.13 4.67 1.05
N ARG A 44 -16.95 3.65 1.35
CA ARG A 44 -17.44 2.67 0.36
C ARG A 44 -18.42 3.28 -0.64
N SER A 45 -19.13 4.36 -0.28
CA SER A 45 -20.07 5.05 -1.17
C SER A 45 -19.38 5.78 -2.32
N TRP A 46 -18.08 6.05 -2.19
CA TRP A 46 -17.32 6.72 -3.24
C TRP A 46 -17.22 5.77 -4.45
N LYS A 47 -17.89 6.14 -5.55
CA LYS A 47 -17.79 5.46 -6.86
C LYS A 47 -16.40 5.67 -7.48
N ILE A 48 -15.37 5.25 -6.77
CA ILE A 48 -14.00 5.32 -7.23
C ILE A 48 -13.64 3.91 -7.69
N GLU A 49 -13.33 3.78 -8.98
CA GLU A 49 -12.78 2.57 -9.62
C GLU A 49 -11.36 2.22 -9.11
N THR A 50 -10.97 2.66 -7.92
CA THR A 50 -9.65 2.36 -7.37
C THR A 50 -9.68 0.99 -6.73
N ARG A 51 -8.88 0.10 -7.33
CA ARG A 51 -8.58 -1.29 -6.97
C ARG A 51 -8.12 -1.54 -5.52
N ASN A 52 -8.10 -0.49 -4.68
CA ASN A 52 -7.57 -0.47 -3.32
C ASN A 52 -8.59 0.06 -2.27
N LEU A 53 -9.88 0.23 -2.60
CA LEU A 53 -10.90 0.63 -1.60
C LEU A 53 -11.03 -0.42 -0.48
N ASN A 54 -10.89 -1.71 -0.82
CA ASN A 54 -10.90 -2.82 0.14
C ASN A 54 -9.66 -2.86 1.04
N GLN A 55 -8.66 -2.01 0.78
CA GLN A 55 -7.45 -1.90 1.60
C GLN A 55 -7.48 -0.68 2.55
N ILE A 56 -8.54 0.13 2.54
CA ILE A 56 -8.67 1.22 3.50
C ILE A 56 -8.87 0.62 4.89
N GLU A 57 -8.13 1.13 5.88
CA GLU A 57 -8.25 0.69 7.27
C GLU A 57 -9.68 0.92 7.80
N SER A 58 -10.19 0.02 8.64
CA SER A 58 -11.53 0.18 9.23
C SER A 58 -11.64 1.44 10.08
N PHE A 59 -12.85 1.94 10.25
CA PHE A 59 -13.14 3.10 11.10
C PHE A 59 -12.53 2.95 12.49
N VAL A 60 -12.66 1.77 13.09
CA VAL A 60 -12.09 1.45 14.40
C VAL A 60 -10.57 1.61 14.41
N LYS A 61 -9.87 1.09 13.40
CA LYS A 61 -8.40 1.17 13.30
C LYS A 61 -7.93 2.60 13.07
N ARG A 62 -8.62 3.36 12.20
CA ARG A 62 -8.33 4.77 11.93
C ARG A 62 -8.56 5.63 13.17
N LYS A 63 -9.70 5.45 13.86
CA LYS A 63 -10.02 6.11 15.13
C LYS A 63 -8.99 5.81 16.21
N THR A 64 -8.57 4.56 16.35
CA THR A 64 -7.53 4.15 17.32
C THR A 64 -6.21 4.88 17.05
N SER A 65 -5.79 4.97 15.78
CA SER A 65 -4.56 5.68 15.40
C SER A 65 -4.65 7.18 15.69
N LEU A 66 -5.78 7.81 15.40
CA LEU A 66 -6.06 9.21 15.73
C LEU A 66 -6.04 9.46 17.24
N LEU A 67 -6.73 8.63 18.03
CA LEU A 67 -6.75 8.74 19.49
C LEU A 67 -5.34 8.61 20.08
N ALA A 68 -4.54 7.66 19.57
CA ALA A 68 -3.15 7.51 19.99
C ALA A 68 -2.35 8.80 19.73
N PHE A 69 -2.49 9.38 18.53
CA PHE A 69 -1.85 10.67 18.20
C PHE A 69 -2.30 11.80 19.15
N LEU A 70 -3.60 12.00 19.35
CA LEU A 70 -4.10 13.06 20.24
C LEU A 70 -3.65 12.87 21.69
N LYS A 71 -3.58 11.62 22.16
CA LYS A 71 -3.02 11.27 23.47
C LYS A 71 -1.55 11.66 23.58
N THR A 72 -0.74 11.38 22.56
CA THR A 72 0.68 11.79 22.56
C THR A 72 0.88 13.31 22.58
N LYS A 73 -0.12 14.07 22.10
CA LYS A 73 -0.11 15.54 22.11
C LYS A 73 -0.66 16.14 23.40
N GLY A 74 -1.29 15.33 24.27
CA GLY A 74 -1.90 15.83 25.50
C GLY A 74 -3.06 16.79 25.27
N VAL A 75 -3.90 16.54 24.24
CA VAL A 75 -4.99 17.46 23.83
C VAL A 75 -6.38 16.80 23.82
N LEU A 76 -6.54 15.67 24.50
CA LEU A 76 -7.81 14.91 24.54
C LEU A 76 -8.96 15.68 25.21
N ASP A 77 -8.64 16.67 26.05
CA ASP A 77 -9.59 17.57 26.72
C ASP A 77 -10.24 18.58 25.77
N ARG A 78 -9.60 18.85 24.64
CA ARG A 78 -10.02 19.91 23.69
C ARG A 78 -10.16 19.44 22.24
N ALA A 79 -9.83 18.19 21.94
CA ALA A 79 -9.94 17.59 20.62
C ALA A 79 -10.95 16.44 20.63
N GLU A 80 -11.98 16.53 19.80
CA GLU A 80 -13.04 15.53 19.69
C GLU A 80 -13.00 14.86 18.31
N ILE A 81 -13.12 13.54 18.28
CA ILE A 81 -13.25 12.78 17.03
C ILE A 81 -14.72 12.48 16.79
N VAL A 82 -15.24 12.94 15.66
CA VAL A 82 -16.64 12.80 15.28
C VAL A 82 -16.73 11.96 14.03
N GLU A 83 -17.57 10.92 14.03
CA GLU A 83 -17.83 10.14 12.82
C GLU A 83 -18.64 10.97 11.81
N ILE A 84 -18.19 11.01 10.55
CA ILE A 84 -18.88 11.72 9.47
C ILE A 84 -19.29 10.76 8.35
N ASN A 85 -20.53 10.91 7.91
CA ASN A 85 -21.16 10.08 6.86
C ASN A 85 -21.39 10.85 5.55
N ASP A 86 -21.01 12.13 5.51
CA ASP A 86 -21.13 13.01 4.35
C ASP A 86 -20.07 14.14 4.41
N ILE A 87 -20.12 15.03 3.42
CA ILE A 87 -19.20 16.18 3.28
C ILE A 87 -19.43 17.28 4.32
N PHE A 88 -20.63 17.36 4.91
CA PHE A 88 -21.03 18.43 5.81
C PHE A 88 -20.70 18.10 7.26
N GLY A 89 -20.87 16.85 7.70
CA GLY A 89 -20.70 16.46 9.10
C GLY A 89 -21.46 17.41 10.04
N GLN A 90 -20.78 17.88 11.10
CA GLN A 90 -21.35 18.83 12.06
C GLN A 90 -21.33 20.29 11.59
N THR A 91 -20.82 20.59 10.38
CA THR A 91 -20.63 21.97 9.92
C THR A 91 -21.92 22.72 9.57
N LEU A 92 -23.08 22.09 9.62
CA LEU A 92 -24.38 22.75 9.41
C LEU A 92 -25.22 22.85 10.69
N LEU A 93 -24.74 22.33 11.82
CA LEU A 93 -25.45 22.39 13.09
C LEU A 93 -25.46 23.82 13.63
N LYS A 94 -26.65 24.38 13.88
CA LYS A 94 -26.83 25.76 14.36
C LYS A 94 -26.24 25.97 15.75
N ASP A 95 -26.40 24.97 16.62
CA ASP A 95 -25.96 25.03 18.02
C ASP A 95 -24.49 24.64 18.21
N PHE A 96 -23.77 24.42 17.11
CA PHE A 96 -22.35 24.07 17.14
C PHE A 96 -21.51 25.27 16.67
N PRO A 97 -20.88 26.01 17.60
CA PRO A 97 -20.24 27.30 17.29
C PRO A 97 -18.90 27.08 16.59
N ILE A 98 -18.95 26.88 15.26
CA ILE A 98 -17.76 26.77 14.40
C ILE A 98 -17.52 28.09 13.68
N ASP A 99 -16.29 28.59 13.80
CA ASP A 99 -15.81 29.78 13.11
C ASP A 99 -14.82 29.45 11.97
N THR A 100 -14.11 28.32 12.06
CA THR A 100 -12.99 28.01 11.17
C THR A 100 -13.00 26.56 10.68
N ILE A 101 -12.70 26.36 9.39
CA ILE A 101 -12.42 25.05 8.79
C ILE A 101 -10.97 24.98 8.28
N VAL A 102 -10.25 23.93 8.66
CA VAL A 102 -8.90 23.63 8.18
C VAL A 102 -8.98 22.51 7.15
N VAL A 103 -8.40 22.75 5.98
CA VAL A 103 -8.40 21.82 4.83
C VAL A 103 -7.02 21.69 4.23
N SER A 104 -6.81 20.60 3.50
CA SER A 104 -5.66 20.47 2.60
C SER A 104 -5.94 21.20 1.28
N LYS A 105 -4.92 21.32 0.42
CA LYS A 105 -5.14 21.82 -0.95
C LYS A 105 -6.19 20.98 -1.70
N ASP A 106 -6.17 19.66 -1.53
CA ASP A 106 -7.06 18.73 -2.24
C ASP A 106 -8.50 18.82 -1.72
N SER A 107 -8.70 19.11 -0.42
CA SER A 107 -10.02 19.24 0.20
C SER A 107 -10.59 20.65 0.22
N LYS A 108 -9.90 21.65 -0.36
CA LYS A 108 -10.40 23.04 -0.44
C LYS A 108 -11.76 23.15 -1.12
N LYS A 109 -11.98 22.42 -2.22
CA LYS A 109 -13.27 22.40 -2.91
C LYS A 109 -14.41 21.95 -1.98
N GLY A 110 -14.14 21.06 -1.04
CA GLY A 110 -15.13 20.63 -0.04
C GLY A 110 -15.51 21.74 0.92
N ALA A 111 -14.55 22.53 1.40
CA ALA A 111 -14.83 23.73 2.20
C ALA A 111 -15.66 24.75 1.43
N ASP A 112 -15.39 24.93 0.13
CA ASP A 112 -16.17 25.84 -0.72
C ASP A 112 -17.64 25.36 -0.86
N ILE A 113 -17.87 24.03 -0.95
CA ILE A 113 -19.23 23.44 -0.94
C ILE A 113 -19.92 23.66 0.40
N ILE A 114 -19.23 23.43 1.52
CA ILE A 114 -19.76 23.64 2.88
C ILE A 114 -20.19 25.09 3.05
N ASN A 115 -19.34 26.06 2.68
CA ASN A 115 -19.65 27.48 2.82
C ASN A 115 -20.83 27.93 1.94
N ARG A 116 -20.96 27.37 0.72
CA ARG A 116 -22.15 27.60 -0.11
C ARG A 116 -23.42 27.13 0.60
N LYS A 117 -23.40 25.92 1.17
CA LYS A 117 -24.55 25.37 1.89
C LYS A 117 -24.88 26.15 3.17
N ARG A 118 -23.85 26.59 3.90
CA ARG A 118 -24.02 27.46 5.07
C ARG A 118 -24.69 28.79 4.69
N LYS A 119 -24.29 29.40 3.56
CA LYS A 119 -24.92 30.63 3.05
C LYS A 119 -26.41 30.42 2.74
N GLU A 120 -26.78 29.32 2.08
CA GLU A 120 -28.17 28.97 1.79
C GLU A 120 -29.02 28.82 3.05
N LEU A 121 -28.41 28.33 4.14
CA LEU A 121 -29.07 28.15 5.44
C LEU A 121 -28.96 29.37 6.37
N ASN A 122 -28.50 30.52 5.86
CA ASN A 122 -28.24 31.75 6.63
C ASN A 122 -27.30 31.55 7.83
N LEU A 123 -26.31 30.68 7.68
CA LEU A 123 -25.23 30.47 8.66
C LEU A 123 -24.00 31.29 8.27
N ASN A 124 -23.24 31.74 9.28
CA ASN A 124 -21.97 32.44 9.06
C ASN A 124 -20.99 31.58 8.26
N LEU A 125 -20.30 32.18 7.29
CA LEU A 125 -19.29 31.45 6.53
C LEU A 125 -18.11 31.06 7.43
N LEU A 126 -17.57 29.87 7.21
CA LEU A 126 -16.36 29.41 7.89
C LEU A 126 -15.15 30.08 7.26
N LYS A 127 -14.23 30.58 8.10
CA LYS A 127 -12.90 30.97 7.66
C LYS A 127 -12.15 29.72 7.21
N VAL A 128 -11.67 29.71 5.97
CA VAL A 128 -10.98 28.55 5.39
C VAL A 128 -9.47 28.72 5.52
N PHE A 129 -8.80 27.80 6.22
CA PHE A 129 -7.34 27.73 6.27
C PHE A 129 -6.86 26.52 5.47
N VAL A 130 -5.94 26.76 4.53
CA VAL A 130 -5.38 25.72 3.68
C VAL A 130 -3.97 25.36 4.17
N VAL A 131 -3.78 24.11 4.56
CA VAL A 131 -2.48 23.60 5.03
C VAL A 131 -1.71 22.98 3.86
N SER A 132 -0.40 23.24 3.83
CA SER A 132 0.49 22.64 2.85
C SER A 132 0.78 21.17 3.20
N SER A 133 0.68 20.31 2.20
CA SER A 133 1.00 18.89 2.32
C SER A 133 2.51 18.66 2.47
N ILE A 134 2.89 17.60 3.19
CA ILE A 134 4.29 17.19 3.39
C ILE A 134 4.77 16.31 2.24
N LYS A 135 6.05 16.43 1.89
CA LYS A 135 6.71 15.65 0.84
C LYS A 135 7.43 14.42 1.41
N ALA A 136 7.46 13.35 0.62
CA ALA A 136 8.28 12.16 0.81
C ALA A 136 9.72 12.39 0.31
N GLU A 137 10.58 11.38 0.47
CA GLU A 137 11.99 11.41 0.02
C GLU A 137 12.15 11.72 -1.48
N ASP A 138 11.17 11.34 -2.31
CA ASP A 138 11.15 11.60 -3.75
C ASP A 138 10.59 12.99 -4.13
N GLY A 139 10.32 13.85 -3.15
CA GLY A 139 9.78 15.20 -3.36
C GLY A 139 8.29 15.25 -3.74
N ARG A 140 7.64 14.10 -3.94
CA ARG A 140 6.17 13.99 -4.14
C ARG A 140 5.47 13.97 -2.79
N LEU A 141 4.18 14.28 -2.76
CA LEU A 141 3.42 14.34 -1.50
C LEU A 141 3.33 12.96 -0.81
N ILE A 142 3.33 12.95 0.52
CA ILE A 142 2.94 11.78 1.32
C ILE A 142 1.42 11.66 1.25
N SER A 143 0.91 10.48 0.91
CA SER A 143 -0.53 10.19 0.92
C SER A 143 -0.81 8.72 1.26
N SER A 144 -1.97 8.45 1.84
CA SER A 144 -2.43 7.09 2.14
C SER A 144 -2.44 6.20 0.90
N ALA A 145 -2.78 6.75 -0.28
CA ALA A 145 -2.76 5.99 -1.53
C ALA A 145 -1.36 5.45 -1.85
N ARG A 146 -0.31 6.26 -1.69
CA ARG A 146 1.07 5.83 -1.93
C ARG A 146 1.55 4.80 -0.90
N ILE A 147 1.07 4.91 0.35
CA ILE A 147 1.36 3.92 1.39
C ILE A 147 0.68 2.59 1.06
N ARG A 148 -0.60 2.59 0.70
CA ARG A 148 -1.33 1.39 0.27
C ARG A 148 -0.71 0.76 -0.98
N ASN A 149 -0.27 1.57 -1.94
CA ASN A 149 0.45 1.10 -3.13
C ASN A 149 1.85 0.54 -2.80
N GLY A 150 2.33 0.66 -1.56
CA GLY A 150 3.64 0.19 -1.17
C GLY A 150 4.79 1.00 -1.75
N GLU A 151 4.55 2.26 -2.12
CA GLU A 151 5.59 3.16 -2.64
C GLU A 151 6.45 3.75 -1.51
N ILE A 152 5.79 4.15 -0.42
CA ILE A 152 6.40 4.80 0.75
C ILE A 152 5.83 4.24 2.06
N ASN A 153 6.59 4.34 3.14
CA ASN A 153 6.06 4.11 4.49
C ASN A 153 5.36 5.36 5.06
N ARG A 154 4.79 5.25 6.27
CA ARG A 154 4.08 6.35 6.97
C ARG A 154 4.95 7.59 7.26
N ALA A 155 6.28 7.45 7.23
CA ALA A 155 7.21 8.57 7.40
C ALA A 155 7.59 9.27 6.08
N GLY A 156 7.18 8.72 4.93
CA GLY A 156 7.55 9.23 3.61
C GLY A 156 8.85 8.65 3.05
N LYS A 157 9.38 7.57 3.66
CA LYS A 157 10.55 6.86 3.13
C LYS A 157 10.16 5.88 2.04
N LEU A 158 10.95 5.81 0.97
CA LEU A 158 10.70 4.90 -0.16
C LEU A 158 11.02 3.44 0.22
N TYR A 159 10.16 2.52 -0.22
CA TYR A 159 10.43 1.07 -0.10
C TYR A 159 11.38 0.56 -1.19
N VAL A 160 11.65 1.35 -2.23
CA VAL A 160 12.63 1.04 -3.29
C VAL A 160 13.59 2.20 -3.41
N LYS A 161 14.89 1.94 -3.21
CA LYS A 161 15.93 2.95 -3.43
C LYS A 161 16.03 3.25 -4.93
N PRO A 162 16.11 4.53 -5.34
CA PRO A 162 16.29 4.89 -6.76
C PRO A 162 17.51 4.24 -7.42
N ALA A 163 18.55 3.92 -6.66
CA ALA A 163 19.74 3.23 -7.16
C ALA A 163 19.43 1.79 -7.65
N TRP A 164 18.53 1.07 -6.99
CA TRP A 164 18.14 -0.30 -7.38
C TRP A 164 17.38 -0.37 -8.70
N LEU A 165 16.93 0.78 -9.22
CA LEU A 165 16.31 0.89 -10.54
C LEU A 165 17.34 1.20 -11.64
N LYS A 166 18.64 1.22 -11.32
CA LYS A 166 19.72 1.65 -12.23
C LYS A 166 20.93 0.73 -12.25
N THR A 167 21.07 -0.15 -11.26
CA THR A 167 22.21 -1.06 -11.11
C THR A 167 21.71 -2.45 -10.77
N ASP A 168 22.43 -3.46 -11.22
CA ASP A 168 22.19 -4.84 -10.78
C ASP A 168 22.65 -5.02 -9.35
N LEU A 169 22.02 -5.96 -8.64
CA LEU A 169 22.36 -6.31 -7.28
C LEU A 169 22.81 -7.76 -7.22
N VAL A 170 23.92 -8.02 -6.55
CA VAL A 170 24.42 -9.38 -6.31
C VAL A 170 24.24 -9.77 -4.85
N LEU A 171 23.71 -10.98 -4.65
CA LEU A 171 23.56 -11.62 -3.35
C LEU A 171 24.95 -11.93 -2.76
N PRO A 172 25.30 -11.35 -1.59
CA PRO A 172 26.53 -11.72 -0.89
C PRO A 172 26.49 -13.17 -0.40
N GLU A 173 27.63 -13.86 -0.46
CA GLU A 173 27.75 -15.27 -0.04
C GLU A 173 27.30 -15.52 1.41
N ASP A 174 27.61 -14.59 2.31
CA ASP A 174 27.24 -14.66 3.74
C ASP A 174 25.72 -14.60 3.96
N LEU A 175 24.97 -14.03 3.01
CA LEU A 175 23.52 -13.91 3.08
C LEU A 175 22.77 -15.09 2.44
N LYS A 176 23.44 -15.93 1.65
CA LYS A 176 22.81 -17.11 1.04
C LYS A 176 22.16 -18.02 2.07
N ARG A 177 22.83 -18.24 3.21
CA ARG A 177 22.28 -19.07 4.30
C ARG A 177 20.98 -18.50 4.86
N LYS A 178 20.88 -17.18 4.98
CA LYS A 178 19.71 -16.51 5.54
C LYS A 178 18.48 -16.60 4.62
N LEU A 179 18.69 -16.64 3.31
CA LEU A 179 17.61 -16.80 2.33
C LEU A 179 17.08 -18.23 2.21
N LYS A 180 17.75 -19.21 2.84
CA LYS A 180 17.22 -20.57 2.99
C LYS A 180 16.13 -20.67 4.04
N GLU A 181 15.99 -19.67 4.90
CA GLU A 181 14.88 -19.60 5.86
C GLU A 181 13.65 -19.02 5.16
N PRO A 182 12.46 -19.63 5.34
CA PRO A 182 11.24 -19.14 4.70
C PRO A 182 10.92 -17.71 5.17
N PHE A 183 10.93 -16.77 4.23
CA PHE A 183 10.31 -15.46 4.41
C PHE A 183 8.81 -15.65 4.36
N GLY A 184 8.14 -15.90 5.48
CA GLY A 184 6.69 -16.03 5.53
C GLY A 184 6.21 -17.24 6.32
N LYS A 185 4.96 -17.64 6.07
CA LYS A 185 4.35 -18.82 6.71
C LYS A 185 4.30 -19.95 5.70
N LEU A 186 4.68 -21.15 6.11
CA LEU A 186 4.44 -22.37 5.32
C LEU A 186 2.94 -22.59 5.17
N CYS A 187 2.52 -22.93 3.96
CA CYS A 187 1.13 -23.20 3.61
C CYS A 187 0.94 -24.68 3.31
N GLN A 188 -0.14 -25.24 3.85
CA GLN A 188 -0.64 -26.53 3.39
C GLN A 188 -1.54 -26.34 2.16
N GLU A 189 -1.73 -27.41 1.38
CA GLU A 189 -2.59 -27.35 0.18
C GLU A 189 -4.04 -26.94 0.49
N ALA A 190 -4.54 -27.27 1.69
CA ALA A 190 -5.85 -26.84 2.17
C ALA A 190 -5.96 -25.31 2.35
N ASP A 191 -4.85 -24.62 2.60
CA ASP A 191 -4.83 -23.17 2.82
C ASP A 191 -4.99 -22.38 1.52
N LEU A 192 -4.72 -23.00 0.37
CA LEU A 192 -4.71 -22.32 -0.94
C LEU A 192 -6.10 -21.86 -1.39
N LYS A 193 -7.17 -22.56 -0.97
CA LYS A 193 -8.55 -22.28 -1.42
C LYS A 193 -9.29 -21.22 -0.59
N ASN A 194 -8.81 -20.90 0.61
CA ASN A 194 -9.53 -20.03 1.56
C ASN A 194 -9.27 -18.53 1.39
N GLU A 195 -8.49 -18.10 0.39
CA GLU A 195 -7.78 -16.81 0.47
C GLU A 195 -8.08 -15.79 -0.64
N LEU A 196 -9.37 -15.62 -0.96
CA LEU A 196 -9.87 -14.64 -1.92
C LEU A 196 -9.95 -13.19 -1.41
N ASN A 197 -9.45 -12.89 -0.20
CA ASN A 197 -9.44 -11.53 0.37
C ASN A 197 -8.10 -10.77 0.15
N SER A 198 -7.28 -11.19 -0.81
CA SER A 198 -6.00 -10.54 -1.12
C SER A 198 -6.16 -9.45 -2.16
N ALA A 199 -5.37 -8.38 -2.06
CA ALA A 199 -5.33 -7.30 -3.05
C ALA A 199 -4.92 -7.80 -4.45
N TYR A 200 -3.86 -8.61 -4.44
CA TYR A 200 -3.30 -9.31 -5.58
C TYR A 200 -2.79 -10.66 -5.10
N VAL A 201 -2.78 -11.64 -5.99
CA VAL A 201 -2.19 -12.96 -5.77
C VAL A 201 -1.04 -13.13 -6.76
N ILE A 202 0.14 -13.45 -6.24
CA ILE A 202 1.37 -13.59 -7.02
C ILE A 202 2.00 -14.94 -6.72
N THR A 203 2.43 -15.66 -7.75
CA THR A 203 3.20 -16.90 -7.61
C THR A 203 4.63 -16.70 -8.11
N VAL A 204 5.60 -17.31 -7.43
CA VAL A 204 7.00 -17.39 -7.86
C VAL A 204 7.43 -18.85 -7.87
N GLY A 205 7.97 -19.26 -9.00
CA GLY A 205 8.40 -20.62 -9.30
C GLY A 205 7.36 -21.43 -10.07
N ASP A 206 7.87 -22.35 -10.88
CA ASP A 206 7.08 -23.18 -11.80
C ASP A 206 6.09 -24.09 -11.06
N VAL A 207 6.58 -24.83 -10.06
CA VAL A 207 5.78 -25.81 -9.29
C VAL A 207 4.64 -25.10 -8.55
N THR A 208 4.94 -23.95 -7.94
CA THR A 208 3.94 -23.13 -7.24
C THR A 208 2.87 -22.64 -8.21
N SER A 209 3.29 -22.08 -9.34
CA SER A 209 2.36 -21.56 -10.36
C SER A 209 1.48 -22.66 -10.94
N LYS A 210 2.05 -23.85 -11.21
CA LYS A 210 1.32 -25.02 -11.69
C LYS A 210 0.25 -25.47 -10.70
N LYS A 211 0.60 -25.62 -9.42
CA LYS A 211 -0.37 -26.03 -8.37
C LYS A 211 -1.55 -25.06 -8.27
N PHE A 212 -1.30 -23.75 -8.37
CA PHE A 212 -2.39 -22.77 -8.37
C PHE A 212 -3.29 -22.90 -9.59
N ASN A 213 -2.72 -23.12 -10.78
CA ASN A 213 -3.48 -23.32 -12.01
C ASN A 213 -4.34 -24.60 -11.95
N GLU A 214 -3.77 -25.72 -11.47
CA GLU A 214 -4.48 -26.99 -11.28
C GLU A 214 -5.64 -26.86 -10.29
N ASN A 215 -5.49 -26.00 -9.27
CA ASN A 215 -6.55 -25.72 -8.30
C ASN A 215 -7.50 -24.59 -8.73
N SER A 216 -7.38 -24.07 -9.95
CA SER A 216 -8.20 -22.98 -10.50
C SER A 216 -8.17 -21.70 -9.65
N ILE A 217 -7.06 -21.44 -8.95
CA ILE A 217 -6.86 -20.24 -8.16
C ILE A 217 -6.28 -19.16 -9.07
N GLN A 218 -7.01 -18.06 -9.27
CA GLN A 218 -6.54 -16.98 -10.14
C GLN A 218 -5.39 -16.21 -9.50
N GLN A 219 -4.32 -16.01 -10.27
CA GLN A 219 -3.18 -15.18 -9.87
C GLN A 219 -3.00 -14.04 -10.88
N ASN A 220 -2.64 -12.86 -10.37
CA ASN A 220 -2.45 -11.67 -11.17
C ASN A 220 -1.08 -11.68 -11.87
N ILE A 221 -0.07 -12.22 -11.18
CA ILE A 221 1.31 -12.30 -11.65
C ILE A 221 1.85 -13.70 -11.34
N SER A 222 2.52 -14.33 -12.31
CA SER A 222 3.32 -15.53 -12.09
C SER A 222 4.74 -15.30 -12.58
N VAL A 223 5.73 -15.57 -11.75
CA VAL A 223 7.15 -15.51 -12.12
C VAL A 223 7.67 -16.94 -12.27
N VAL A 224 8.23 -17.24 -13.43
CA VAL A 224 8.61 -18.61 -13.85
C VAL A 224 9.91 -18.55 -14.64
N ASP A 225 10.73 -19.61 -14.60
CA ASP A 225 11.99 -19.72 -15.35
C ASP A 225 12.08 -21.00 -16.21
N PHE A 226 11.07 -21.89 -16.14
CA PHE A 226 11.01 -23.21 -16.78
C PHE A 226 12.09 -24.20 -16.29
N ARG A 227 12.79 -23.89 -15.20
CA ARG A 227 13.83 -24.73 -14.62
C ARG A 227 13.42 -25.13 -13.21
N VAL A 228 13.62 -26.41 -12.90
CA VAL A 228 13.49 -26.90 -11.52
C VAL A 228 14.76 -27.65 -11.18
N ALA A 229 15.43 -27.26 -10.10
CA ALA A 229 16.72 -27.85 -9.69
C ALA A 229 17.78 -27.87 -10.82
N ARG A 230 17.84 -26.79 -11.62
CA ARG A 230 18.79 -26.59 -12.73
C ARG A 230 18.63 -27.56 -13.92
N GLN A 231 17.48 -28.24 -14.03
CA GLN A 231 17.09 -29.02 -15.21
C GLN A 231 15.84 -28.39 -15.84
N GLU A 232 15.80 -28.33 -17.18
CA GLU A 232 14.60 -27.91 -17.91
C GLU A 232 13.51 -28.97 -17.72
N LYS A 233 12.59 -28.68 -16.80
CA LYS A 233 11.53 -29.62 -16.42
C LYS A 233 10.22 -29.33 -17.14
N PHE A 234 10.09 -28.12 -17.69
CA PHE A 234 8.92 -27.67 -18.43
C PHE A 234 9.33 -27.10 -19.78
N SER A 235 8.60 -27.45 -20.82
CA SER A 235 8.89 -27.00 -22.19
C SER A 235 7.97 -25.85 -22.66
N SER A 236 6.85 -25.64 -21.95
CA SER A 236 5.82 -24.69 -22.35
C SER A 236 5.03 -24.13 -21.17
N PHE A 237 4.34 -23.01 -21.39
CA PHE A 237 3.40 -22.46 -20.41
C PHE A 237 2.16 -23.35 -20.21
N SER A 238 1.77 -24.15 -21.20
CA SER A 238 0.60 -25.04 -21.07
C SER A 238 0.86 -26.19 -20.08
N GLU A 239 2.10 -26.66 -19.96
CA GLU A 239 2.48 -27.67 -18.95
C GLU A 239 2.38 -27.15 -17.51
N LEU A 240 2.48 -25.82 -17.33
CA LEU A 240 2.22 -25.14 -16.07
C LEU A 240 0.73 -24.81 -15.86
N GLY A 241 -0.15 -25.16 -16.81
CA GLY A 241 -1.59 -24.91 -16.72
C GLY A 241 -2.03 -23.49 -17.11
N PHE A 242 -1.20 -22.74 -17.83
CA PHE A 242 -1.60 -21.45 -18.42
C PHE A 242 -2.44 -21.66 -19.69
N LEU A 243 -3.34 -20.72 -19.97
CA LEU A 243 -4.34 -20.84 -21.03
C LEU A 243 -3.91 -20.23 -22.37
N GLY A 244 -2.80 -19.50 -22.39
CA GLY A 244 -2.27 -18.80 -23.57
C GLY A 244 -2.85 -17.41 -23.80
N SER A 245 -3.80 -16.96 -22.97
CA SER A 245 -4.36 -15.60 -22.99
C SER A 245 -3.57 -14.62 -22.11
N GLU A 246 -2.61 -15.12 -21.35
CA GLU A 246 -1.77 -14.33 -20.45
C GLU A 246 -0.77 -13.46 -21.20
N LYS A 247 -0.46 -12.30 -20.61
CA LYS A 247 0.58 -11.41 -21.15
C LYS A 247 1.94 -11.86 -20.64
N VAL A 248 2.83 -12.26 -21.54
CA VAL A 248 4.20 -12.67 -21.20
C VAL A 248 5.16 -11.49 -21.29
N ILE A 249 5.96 -11.29 -20.24
CA ILE A 249 7.08 -10.35 -20.17
C ILE A 249 8.33 -11.18 -19.87
N THR A 250 9.34 -11.09 -20.73
CA THR A 250 10.60 -11.83 -20.53
C THR A 250 11.68 -10.91 -19.98
N VAL A 251 12.42 -11.37 -18.97
CA VAL A 251 13.52 -10.63 -18.33
C VAL A 251 14.72 -11.55 -18.13
N ASN A 252 15.93 -11.00 -18.13
CA ASN A 252 17.14 -11.74 -17.80
C ASN A 252 17.50 -11.51 -16.33
N ASN A 253 17.77 -12.57 -15.58
CA ASN A 253 18.21 -12.49 -14.18
C ASN A 253 19.20 -13.62 -13.86
N PRO A 254 20.51 -13.37 -13.97
CA PRO A 254 21.52 -14.39 -13.69
C PRO A 254 21.43 -14.97 -12.27
N PRO A 255 21.99 -16.18 -12.04
CA PRO A 255 22.00 -16.81 -10.72
C PRO A 255 22.57 -15.92 -9.62
N GLY A 256 21.83 -15.75 -8.52
CA GLY A 256 22.23 -14.89 -7.40
C GLY A 256 22.16 -13.38 -7.66
N HIS A 257 21.56 -12.95 -8.78
CA HIS A 257 21.36 -11.53 -9.11
C HIS A 257 19.90 -11.09 -8.88
N ILE A 258 19.73 -9.79 -8.70
CA ILE A 258 18.47 -9.09 -8.94
C ILE A 258 18.79 -7.97 -9.92
N THR A 259 18.42 -8.16 -11.19
CA THR A 259 18.74 -7.22 -12.25
C THR A 259 17.87 -5.96 -12.21
N PHE A 260 18.41 -4.85 -12.73
CA PHE A 260 17.62 -3.63 -12.92
C PHE A 260 16.44 -3.90 -13.87
N ASP A 261 16.60 -4.81 -14.84
CA ASP A 261 15.55 -5.23 -15.77
C ASP A 261 14.38 -5.90 -15.05
N LEU A 262 14.66 -6.82 -14.11
CA LEU A 262 13.64 -7.45 -13.28
C LEU A 262 12.89 -6.41 -12.43
N PHE A 263 13.62 -5.49 -11.79
CA PHE A 263 13.04 -4.37 -11.05
C PHE A 263 12.13 -3.49 -11.92
N CYS A 264 12.60 -3.12 -13.11
CA CYS A 264 11.88 -2.27 -14.04
C CYS A 264 10.63 -2.97 -14.58
N ALA A 265 10.70 -4.26 -14.89
CA ALA A 265 9.57 -5.04 -15.36
C ALA A 265 8.47 -5.11 -14.30
N ILE A 266 8.81 -5.48 -13.06
CA ILE A 266 7.84 -5.53 -11.94
C ILE A 266 7.24 -4.14 -11.68
N THR A 267 8.06 -3.09 -11.70
CA THR A 267 7.59 -1.70 -11.53
C THR A 267 6.58 -1.30 -12.61
N LYS A 268 6.82 -1.69 -13.86
CA LYS A 268 5.90 -1.43 -14.98
C LYS A 268 4.60 -2.21 -14.82
N ILE A 269 4.67 -3.46 -14.35
CA ILE A 269 3.50 -4.33 -14.13
C ILE A 269 2.49 -3.70 -13.17
N PHE A 270 2.94 -3.20 -12.02
CA PHE A 270 2.04 -2.58 -11.04
C PHE A 270 1.48 -1.21 -11.47
N LYS A 271 1.97 -0.65 -12.58
CA LYS A 271 1.39 0.54 -13.22
C LYS A 271 0.31 0.18 -14.26
N THR A 272 0.12 -1.11 -14.56
CA THR A 272 -0.89 -1.56 -15.53
C THR A 272 -2.25 -1.79 -14.90
N ASP A 273 -3.25 -1.92 -15.75
CA ASP A 273 -4.63 -2.18 -15.36
C ASP A 273 -4.96 -3.68 -15.19
N PHE A 274 -3.97 -4.59 -15.13
CA PHE A 274 -4.19 -6.04 -14.88
C PHE A 274 -5.40 -6.66 -15.60
N LYS A 275 -5.73 -6.20 -16.82
CA LYS A 275 -6.83 -6.77 -17.61
C LYS A 275 -6.62 -8.26 -17.91
N ASN A 276 -5.36 -8.64 -18.06
CA ASN A 276 -4.93 -10.03 -18.24
C ASN A 276 -3.99 -10.42 -17.09
N ARG A 277 -3.93 -11.72 -16.79
CA ARG A 277 -2.87 -12.30 -15.95
C ARG A 277 -1.52 -12.07 -16.65
N ILE A 278 -0.48 -11.82 -15.86
CA ILE A 278 0.85 -11.50 -16.39
C ILE A 278 1.81 -12.61 -15.98
N ILE A 279 2.58 -13.11 -16.95
CA ILE A 279 3.66 -14.05 -16.71
C ILE A 279 4.98 -13.30 -16.88
N VAL A 280 5.81 -13.29 -15.84
CA VAL A 280 7.20 -12.83 -15.90
C VAL A 280 8.07 -14.05 -16.13
N LYS A 281 8.50 -14.27 -17.38
CA LYS A 281 9.45 -15.32 -17.73
C LYS A 281 10.86 -14.83 -17.45
N VAL A 282 11.52 -15.46 -16.49
CA VAL A 282 12.91 -15.17 -16.13
C VAL A 282 13.84 -16.09 -16.92
N ILE A 283 14.77 -15.51 -17.64
CA ILE A 283 15.92 -16.23 -18.20
C ILE A 283 17.01 -16.18 -17.13
N GLY A 284 17.27 -17.31 -16.45
CA GLY A 284 18.23 -17.39 -15.35
C GLY A 284 17.63 -18.04 -14.11
N GLU A 285 17.65 -17.37 -12.95
CA GLU A 285 17.03 -17.83 -11.69
C GLU A 285 15.95 -16.82 -11.22
N GLU A 286 14.79 -17.33 -10.82
CA GLU A 286 13.65 -16.55 -10.31
C GLU A 286 13.58 -16.45 -8.78
N ASP A 287 14.36 -17.26 -8.04
CA ASP A 287 14.34 -17.35 -6.57
C ASP A 287 14.35 -15.97 -5.88
N LEU A 288 15.23 -15.07 -6.34
CA LEU A 288 15.39 -13.75 -5.76
C LEU A 288 14.31 -12.75 -6.18
N ALA A 289 13.45 -13.07 -7.16
CA ALA A 289 12.37 -12.20 -7.61
C ALA A 289 11.31 -11.95 -6.53
N VAL A 290 11.24 -12.81 -5.51
CA VAL A 290 10.38 -12.59 -4.33
C VAL A 290 10.70 -11.24 -3.66
N LEU A 291 11.98 -10.85 -3.56
CA LEU A 291 12.39 -9.62 -2.87
C LEU A 291 11.89 -8.33 -3.56
N PRO A 292 12.14 -8.09 -4.87
CA PRO A 292 11.57 -6.93 -5.56
C PRO A 292 10.04 -6.97 -5.58
N LEU A 293 9.41 -8.16 -5.68
CA LEU A 293 7.96 -8.27 -5.58
C LEU A 293 7.44 -7.80 -4.22
N ILE A 294 8.06 -8.19 -3.10
CA ILE A 294 7.67 -7.71 -1.77
C ILE A 294 7.74 -6.17 -1.71
N LEU A 295 8.83 -5.58 -2.20
CA LEU A 295 9.05 -4.13 -2.12
C LEU A 295 8.12 -3.32 -3.03
N LEU A 296 7.77 -3.83 -4.21
CA LEU A 296 6.96 -3.12 -5.20
C LEU A 296 5.46 -3.38 -5.10
N SER A 297 5.04 -4.47 -4.46
CA SER A 297 3.62 -4.83 -4.37
C SER A 297 2.83 -3.90 -3.45
N PRO A 298 1.57 -3.59 -3.77
CA PRO A 298 0.65 -2.96 -2.81
C PRO A 298 0.48 -3.77 -1.52
N LEU A 299 0.16 -3.08 -0.42
CA LEU A 299 -0.15 -3.71 0.86
C LEU A 299 -1.37 -4.63 0.73
N GLY A 300 -1.35 -5.76 1.44
CA GLY A 300 -2.38 -6.79 1.35
C GLY A 300 -2.26 -7.73 0.14
N THR A 301 -1.24 -7.56 -0.71
CA THR A 301 -0.88 -8.55 -1.73
C THR A 301 -0.43 -9.85 -1.06
N SER A 302 -0.82 -11.00 -1.61
CA SER A 302 -0.31 -12.30 -1.19
C SER A 302 0.67 -12.83 -2.23
N ILE A 303 1.90 -13.14 -1.80
CA ILE A 303 2.93 -13.77 -2.62
C ILE A 303 3.12 -15.20 -2.13
N TYR A 304 3.06 -16.15 -3.05
CA TYR A 304 3.32 -17.56 -2.81
C TYR A 304 4.56 -17.97 -3.59
N TYR A 305 5.51 -18.62 -2.94
CA TYR A 305 6.73 -19.07 -3.60
C TYR A 305 7.18 -20.42 -3.05
N GLY A 306 7.94 -21.16 -3.85
CA GLY A 306 8.50 -22.44 -3.43
C GLY A 306 9.73 -22.23 -2.55
N GLN A 307 9.78 -22.94 -1.43
CA GLN A 307 10.97 -23.05 -0.57
C GLN A 307 11.51 -24.48 -0.68
N PRO A 308 12.79 -24.67 -1.05
CA PRO A 308 13.42 -25.98 -1.11
C PRO A 308 13.22 -26.77 0.18
N ASP A 309 12.86 -28.05 0.04
CA ASP A 309 12.62 -29.02 1.13
C ASP A 309 11.50 -28.68 2.13
N GLU A 310 10.85 -27.53 2.00
CA GLU A 310 9.85 -27.01 2.95
C GLU A 310 8.45 -26.88 2.34
N GLY A 311 8.34 -26.63 1.02
CA GLY A 311 7.06 -26.52 0.31
C GLY A 311 6.69 -25.08 -0.09
N ILE A 312 5.40 -24.74 -0.11
CA ILE A 312 4.94 -23.40 -0.50
C ILE A 312 4.93 -22.48 0.71
N VAL A 313 5.56 -21.31 0.58
CA VAL A 313 5.53 -20.24 1.58
C VAL A 313 4.63 -19.12 1.09
N LYS A 314 3.80 -18.59 2.00
CA LYS A 314 2.98 -17.40 1.77
C LYS A 314 3.52 -16.19 2.54
N ILE A 315 3.55 -15.05 1.85
CA ILE A 315 3.77 -13.73 2.43
C ILE A 315 2.55 -12.86 2.15
N VAL A 316 1.96 -12.28 3.18
CA VAL A 316 1.05 -11.14 3.02
C VAL A 316 1.87 -9.86 3.14
N ILE A 317 1.81 -9.02 2.11
CA ILE A 317 2.57 -7.78 2.04
C ILE A 317 2.04 -6.79 3.07
N SER A 318 2.94 -6.38 3.96
CA SER A 318 2.70 -5.43 5.03
C SER A 318 3.86 -4.43 5.09
N GLU A 319 3.70 -3.35 5.86
CA GLU A 319 4.79 -2.40 6.10
C GLU A 319 6.01 -3.12 6.72
N ASP A 320 5.79 -4.06 7.65
CA ASP A 320 6.86 -4.86 8.29
C ASP A 320 7.59 -5.78 7.30
N SER A 321 6.87 -6.51 6.45
CA SER A 321 7.53 -7.39 5.47
C SER A 321 8.35 -6.59 4.43
N LYS A 322 7.88 -5.39 4.07
CA LYS A 322 8.64 -4.46 3.23
C LYS A 322 9.88 -3.93 3.94
N ASP A 323 9.78 -3.49 5.20
CA ASP A 323 10.92 -2.97 5.96
C ASP A 323 12.00 -4.05 6.17
N LYS A 324 11.60 -5.28 6.51
CA LYS A 324 12.51 -6.44 6.62
C LYS A 324 13.24 -6.70 5.31
N THR A 325 12.50 -6.70 4.20
CA THR A 325 13.05 -6.92 2.85
C THR A 325 13.96 -5.78 2.42
N TYR A 326 13.60 -4.53 2.71
CA TYR A 326 14.43 -3.35 2.42
C TYR A 326 15.78 -3.44 3.13
N ASN A 327 15.76 -3.83 4.40
CA ASN A 327 16.97 -3.98 5.21
C ASN A 327 17.84 -5.14 4.73
N LEU A 328 17.24 -6.23 4.26
CA LEU A 328 17.96 -7.34 3.65
C LEU A 328 18.61 -6.92 2.32
N LEU A 329 17.82 -6.36 1.41
CA LEU A 329 18.28 -5.96 0.08
C LEU A 329 19.31 -4.84 0.14
N SER A 330 19.27 -3.99 1.17
CA SER A 330 20.30 -2.96 1.42
C SER A 330 21.69 -3.51 1.70
N LYS A 331 21.83 -4.82 1.95
CA LYS A 331 23.12 -5.49 2.11
C LYS A 331 23.67 -6.07 0.81
N PHE A 332 22.88 -6.10 -0.27
CA PHE A 332 23.33 -6.56 -1.58
C PHE A 332 24.35 -5.58 -2.15
N LYS A 333 25.27 -6.10 -2.97
CA LYS A 333 26.32 -5.29 -3.59
C LYS A 333 25.84 -4.83 -4.96
N PRO A 334 25.85 -3.52 -5.26
CA PRO A 334 25.63 -3.04 -6.62
C PRO A 334 26.82 -3.44 -7.50
N ILE A 335 26.55 -3.81 -8.75
CA ILE A 335 27.57 -4.13 -9.75
C ILE A 335 27.36 -3.35 -11.04
#